data_AF-A0AAD4U7E8-F1
#
_entry.id   AF-A0AAD4U7E8-F1
#
_cell.length_a   1.000
_cell.length_b   1.000
_cell.length_c   1.000
_cell.angle_alpha   90.00
_cell.angle_beta   90.00
_cell.angle_gamma   90.00
#
_symmetry.space_group_name_H-M   'P 1'
#
loop_
_entity.id
_entity.type
_entity.pdbx_description
1 polymer ?
#
loop_
_entity_poly.entity_id
_entity_poly.type
_entity_poly.pdbx_seq_one_letter_code
_entity_poly.pdbx_strand_id
1 'polypeptide(L)'
;MKPNFTLRLRVFNLNCWGIPFLSKHRADRVKRLGDFLNMESFDLALLEEVWSEQDFQYLRQKLLPTYPAAHYFRSGIIGSGLCVFSKHPIQEFTQHVFTLNGYPYMIHHCDWFCGKAVGLLVLHLSGLVLNAYVTHLHAEYNRQKDIYLAHRVAQAWELAQFIHHTSKKADVVLLCGDLNLHPKDLGCRLLKEWTGLHDAYLETRDFKGSEEGCTMVPKNCYVKHQELGPFPLGIRIDYILYKAVSGLYISCKTFKTTTGHDPYSGPPFSDHEALMATLCVRHSPPQHNPSPTHGPAESSPLTSVLREAWAEVDQGMAQAHWWATMAGYAVGLGLLLLALLCALAAGGWMREAALLLWTPSIGLVLGAGAFYLFHVQEAKGLCKTRAELQHVLGRAREAQDLGSESQPALLLGQQERDRAEEQ
;
A
#
# COMPACT_ATOMS: atom_id res chain seq x y z
N MET A 1 20.44 -36.69 2.04
CA MET A 1 20.75 -35.24 2.11
C MET A 1 19.85 -34.53 1.12
N LYS A 2 19.02 -33.56 1.55
CA LYS A 2 18.28 -32.71 0.59
C LYS A 2 19.32 -31.87 -0.18
N PRO A 3 19.22 -31.74 -1.52
CA PRO A 3 20.17 -30.92 -2.28
C PRO A 3 20.16 -29.49 -1.75
N ASN A 4 21.34 -28.90 -1.63
CA ASN A 4 21.52 -27.54 -1.13
C ASN A 4 21.08 -26.56 -2.23
N PHE A 5 19.77 -26.31 -2.35
CA PHE A 5 19.25 -25.42 -3.37
C PHE A 5 19.57 -23.96 -3.00
N THR A 6 19.82 -23.13 -4.01
CA THR A 6 19.90 -21.68 -3.86
C THR A 6 19.12 -21.05 -5.02
N LEU A 7 18.03 -20.36 -4.70
CA LEU A 7 17.26 -19.57 -5.66
C LEU A 7 17.79 -18.13 -5.64
N ARG A 8 18.18 -17.62 -6.80
CA ARG A 8 18.50 -16.21 -7.00
C ARG A 8 17.34 -15.57 -7.77
N LEU A 9 16.73 -14.54 -7.20
CA LEU A 9 15.60 -13.83 -7.77
C LEU A 9 15.98 -12.36 -7.99
N ARG A 10 15.95 -11.90 -9.25
CA ARG A 10 16.14 -10.50 -9.64
C ARG A 10 14.79 -9.82 -9.83
N VAL A 11 14.54 -8.77 -9.05
CA VAL A 11 13.25 -8.07 -9.02
C VAL A 11 13.45 -6.61 -9.44
N PHE A 12 12.56 -6.13 -10.30
CA PHE A 12 12.46 -4.74 -10.73
C PHE A 12 11.11 -4.16 -10.29
N ASN A 13 11.12 -2.96 -9.69
CA ASN A 13 9.92 -2.19 -9.33
C ASN A 13 10.02 -0.76 -9.86
N LEU A 14 8.93 -0.22 -10.42
CA LEU A 14 8.89 1.18 -10.85
C LEU A 14 7.45 1.71 -10.98
N ASN A 15 7.14 2.80 -10.26
CA ASN A 15 6.06 3.71 -10.63
C ASN A 15 6.42 4.41 -11.95
N CYS A 16 5.66 4.11 -13.01
CA CYS A 16 5.98 4.54 -14.37
C CYS A 16 5.49 5.95 -14.73
N TRP A 17 4.68 6.59 -13.87
CA TRP A 17 4.07 7.89 -14.14
C TRP A 17 3.48 7.95 -15.56
N GLY A 18 2.57 7.03 -15.88
CA GLY A 18 2.03 6.83 -17.23
C GLY A 18 0.77 7.62 -17.54
N ILE A 19 0.49 8.71 -16.80
CA ILE A 19 -0.78 9.44 -16.83
C ILE A 19 -1.01 10.04 -18.22
N PRO A 20 -2.10 9.69 -18.93
CA PRO A 20 -2.42 10.27 -20.22
C PRO A 20 -2.49 11.80 -20.19
N PHE A 21 -1.83 12.42 -21.17
CA PHE A 21 -1.79 13.88 -21.39
C PHE A 21 -1.03 14.70 -20.32
N LEU A 22 -0.80 14.17 -19.12
CA LEU A 22 -0.04 14.86 -18.06
C LEU A 22 1.44 14.47 -18.06
N SER A 23 1.74 13.18 -18.22
CA SER A 23 3.10 12.69 -18.05
C SER A 23 3.97 13.00 -19.28
N LYS A 24 5.07 13.71 -19.06
CA LYS A 24 5.97 14.17 -20.12
C LYS A 24 6.72 13.01 -20.75
N HIS A 25 6.94 13.10 -22.06
CA HIS A 25 7.73 12.15 -22.87
C HIS A 25 7.32 10.67 -22.71
N ARG A 26 6.06 10.40 -22.33
CA ARG A 26 5.59 9.06 -21.94
C ARG A 26 5.94 7.96 -22.96
N ALA A 27 5.67 8.19 -24.26
CA ALA A 27 5.92 7.19 -25.30
C ALA A 27 7.42 6.81 -25.41
N ASP A 28 8.32 7.80 -25.32
CA ASP A 28 9.76 7.54 -25.31
C ASP A 28 10.20 6.79 -24.05
N ARG A 29 9.72 7.21 -22.88
CA ARG A 29 10.04 6.55 -21.60
C ARG A 29 9.60 5.09 -21.59
N VAL A 30 8.37 4.80 -22.04
CA VAL A 30 7.84 3.43 -22.14
C VAL A 30 8.67 2.58 -23.10
N LYS A 31 9.09 3.14 -24.24
CA LYS A 31 9.99 2.46 -25.18
C LYS A 31 11.33 2.12 -24.53
N ARG A 32 12.01 3.10 -23.93
CA ARG A 32 13.31 2.90 -23.28
C ARG A 32 13.23 1.95 -22.09
N LEU A 33 12.17 2.02 -21.30
CA LEU A 33 11.90 1.08 -20.21
C LEU A 33 11.81 -0.35 -20.74
N GLY A 34 11.07 -0.58 -21.82
CA GLY A 34 10.98 -1.91 -22.43
C GLY A 34 12.31 -2.43 -22.98
N ASP A 35 13.15 -1.56 -23.55
CA ASP A 35 14.50 -1.93 -24.02
C ASP A 35 15.39 -2.31 -22.83
N PHE A 36 15.36 -1.51 -21.77
CA PHE A 36 16.10 -1.77 -20.54
C PHE A 36 15.69 -3.09 -19.87
N LEU A 37 14.39 -3.35 -19.73
CA LEU A 37 13.89 -4.57 -19.08
C LEU A 37 14.25 -5.85 -19.84
N ASN A 38 14.27 -5.83 -21.18
CA ASN A 38 14.73 -6.95 -21.99
C ASN A 38 16.23 -7.19 -21.84
N MET A 39 17.03 -6.12 -21.87
CA MET A 39 18.48 -6.21 -21.75
C MET A 39 18.91 -6.67 -20.35
N GLU A 40 18.37 -6.07 -19.30
CA GLU A 40 18.72 -6.47 -17.94
C GLU A 40 18.16 -7.83 -17.55
N SER A 41 17.00 -8.19 -18.11
CA SER A 41 16.45 -9.54 -17.96
C SER A 41 16.25 -9.90 -16.47
N PHE A 42 15.37 -9.16 -15.79
CA PHE A 42 14.94 -9.45 -14.41
C PHE A 42 14.01 -10.68 -14.38
N ASP A 43 13.87 -11.36 -13.25
CA ASP A 43 12.91 -12.47 -13.10
C ASP A 43 11.47 -11.97 -13.01
N LEU A 44 11.28 -10.84 -12.33
CA LEU A 44 10.02 -10.15 -12.17
C LEU A 44 10.21 -8.65 -12.37
N ALA A 45 9.34 -8.05 -13.17
CA ALA A 45 9.15 -6.60 -13.24
C ALA A 45 7.72 -6.27 -12.80
N LEU A 46 7.59 -5.47 -11.74
CA LEU A 46 6.33 -5.03 -11.17
C LEU A 46 6.23 -3.51 -11.36
N LEU A 47 5.17 -3.05 -11.99
CA LEU A 47 5.04 -1.65 -12.43
C LEU A 47 3.74 -1.06 -11.92
N GLU A 48 3.84 0.17 -11.41
CA GLU A 48 2.72 1.03 -11.04
C GLU A 48 2.51 2.13 -12.09
N GLU A 49 1.34 2.77 -12.06
CA GLU A 49 0.97 3.89 -12.94
C GLU A 49 1.08 3.63 -14.46
N VAL A 50 0.95 2.38 -14.89
CA VAL A 50 0.68 2.03 -16.29
C VAL A 50 -0.81 2.20 -16.55
N TRP A 51 -1.27 3.45 -16.64
CA TRP A 51 -2.69 3.80 -16.76
C TRP A 51 -3.29 3.49 -18.13
N SER A 52 -2.47 3.47 -19.18
CA SER A 52 -2.90 3.19 -20.54
C SER A 52 -2.78 1.71 -20.86
N GLU A 53 -3.90 1.05 -21.15
CA GLU A 53 -3.90 -0.33 -21.66
C GLU A 53 -3.09 -0.45 -22.96
N GLN A 54 -3.05 0.60 -23.79
CA GLN A 54 -2.21 0.61 -25.00
C GLN A 54 -0.71 0.56 -24.65
N ASP A 55 -0.28 1.28 -23.62
CA ASP A 55 1.11 1.25 -23.16
C ASP A 55 1.45 -0.13 -22.57
N PHE A 56 0.51 -0.76 -21.84
CA PHE A 56 0.66 -2.15 -21.39
C PHE A 56 0.79 -3.14 -22.56
N GLN A 57 -0.08 -3.08 -23.56
CA GLN A 57 -0.02 -3.99 -24.71
C GLN A 57 1.27 -3.79 -25.52
N TYR A 58 1.73 -2.55 -25.66
CA TYR A 58 3.03 -2.24 -26.26
C TYR A 58 4.18 -2.90 -25.48
N LEU A 59 4.24 -2.70 -24.15
CA LEU A 59 5.24 -3.33 -23.30
C LEU A 59 5.17 -4.84 -23.39
N ARG A 60 3.98 -5.43 -23.33
CA ARG A 60 3.77 -6.89 -23.44
C ARG A 60 4.33 -7.46 -24.73
N GLN A 61 4.09 -6.81 -25.87
CA GLN A 61 4.65 -7.27 -27.15
C GLN A 61 6.18 -7.15 -27.18
N LYS A 62 6.70 -6.00 -26.74
CA LYS A 62 8.14 -5.72 -26.71
C LYS A 62 8.90 -6.65 -25.77
N LEU A 63 8.31 -6.98 -24.62
CA LEU A 63 8.90 -7.79 -23.56
C LEU A 63 8.71 -9.29 -23.75
N LEU A 64 7.84 -9.73 -24.68
CA LEU A 64 7.51 -11.13 -24.92
C LEU A 64 8.73 -12.08 -25.06
N PRO A 65 9.85 -11.70 -25.71
CA PRO A 65 11.01 -12.58 -25.82
C PRO A 65 11.67 -12.93 -24.48
N THR A 66 11.53 -12.05 -23.48
CA THR A 66 12.14 -12.21 -22.15
C THR A 66 11.10 -12.62 -21.11
N TYR A 67 9.90 -12.04 -21.18
CA TYR A 67 8.82 -12.20 -20.21
C TYR A 67 7.60 -12.83 -20.89
N PRO A 68 7.52 -14.18 -20.96
CA PRO A 68 6.41 -14.87 -21.61
C PRO A 68 5.08 -14.72 -20.86
N ALA A 69 5.14 -14.41 -19.56
CA ALA A 69 3.96 -14.20 -18.73
C ALA A 69 3.83 -12.73 -18.33
N ALA A 70 2.62 -12.19 -18.50
CA ALA A 70 2.31 -10.80 -18.15
C ALA A 70 0.85 -10.68 -17.69
N HIS A 71 0.58 -9.76 -16.78
CA HIS A 71 -0.78 -9.48 -16.31
C HIS A 71 -1.01 -7.98 -16.08
N TYR A 72 -2.23 -7.53 -16.38
CA TYR A 72 -2.70 -6.17 -16.18
C TYR A 72 -3.91 -6.18 -15.25
N PHE A 73 -3.77 -5.57 -14.08
CA PHE A 73 -4.77 -5.59 -13.03
C PHE A 73 -5.82 -4.50 -13.28
N ARG A 74 -7.07 -4.87 -13.55
CA ARG A 74 -8.13 -3.92 -13.94
C ARG A 74 -9.03 -3.60 -12.74
N SER A 75 -9.29 -2.32 -12.51
CA SER A 75 -10.16 -1.82 -11.44
C SER A 75 -10.57 -0.37 -11.66
N GLY A 76 -11.54 0.13 -10.89
CA GLY A 76 -11.95 1.53 -10.90
C GLY A 76 -12.49 2.00 -12.26
N ILE A 77 -12.57 3.32 -12.42
CA ILE A 77 -13.02 3.96 -13.67
C ILE A 77 -11.84 4.11 -14.62
N ILE A 78 -10.68 4.52 -14.12
CA ILE A 78 -9.47 4.78 -14.92
C ILE A 78 -8.39 3.71 -14.79
N GLY A 79 -8.62 2.63 -14.02
CA GLY A 79 -7.68 1.52 -13.84
C GLY A 79 -7.08 1.44 -12.44
N SER A 80 -6.28 0.39 -12.20
CA SER A 80 -5.40 0.29 -11.03
C SER A 80 -4.02 0.91 -11.29
N GLY A 81 -3.63 0.99 -12.57
CA GLY A 81 -2.28 1.33 -13.00
C GLY A 81 -1.25 0.21 -12.80
N LEU A 82 -1.64 -0.96 -12.28
CA LEU A 82 -0.72 -2.03 -11.92
C LEU A 82 -0.57 -3.04 -13.06
N CYS A 83 0.68 -3.37 -13.39
CA CYS A 83 0.97 -4.48 -14.27
C CYS A 83 2.29 -5.17 -13.92
N VAL A 84 2.43 -6.40 -14.40
CA VAL A 84 3.55 -7.28 -14.07
C VAL A 84 4.00 -8.06 -15.28
N PHE A 85 5.31 -8.29 -15.35
CA PHE A 85 5.97 -9.12 -16.35
C PHE A 85 6.86 -10.12 -15.65
N SER A 86 6.75 -11.40 -16.02
CA SER A 86 7.50 -12.49 -15.41
C SER A 86 8.18 -13.34 -16.47
N LYS A 87 9.44 -13.69 -16.19
CA LYS A 87 10.16 -14.74 -16.92
C LYS A 87 9.54 -16.13 -16.72
N HIS A 88 8.88 -16.29 -15.59
CA HIS A 88 8.40 -17.58 -15.10
C HIS A 88 6.88 -17.67 -15.30
N PRO A 89 6.32 -18.88 -15.52
CA PRO A 89 4.89 -19.05 -15.67
C PRO A 89 4.13 -18.65 -14.38
N ILE A 90 3.19 -17.73 -14.52
CA ILE A 90 2.27 -17.33 -13.45
C ILE A 90 1.23 -18.43 -13.27
N GLN A 91 1.19 -19.06 -12.10
CA GLN A 91 0.27 -20.17 -11.79
C GLN A 91 -1.11 -19.64 -11.45
N GLU A 92 -1.15 -18.64 -10.57
CA GLU A 92 -2.39 -18.02 -10.11
C GLU A 92 -2.21 -16.50 -10.02
N PHE A 93 -3.30 -15.78 -10.20
CA PHE A 93 -3.38 -14.35 -9.95
C PHE A 93 -4.68 -14.03 -9.21
N THR A 94 -4.64 -13.02 -8.36
CA THR A 94 -5.83 -12.46 -7.73
C THR A 94 -5.60 -10.97 -7.42
N GLN A 95 -6.69 -10.24 -7.19
CA GLN A 95 -6.66 -8.79 -6.98
C GLN A 95 -7.58 -8.43 -5.82
N HIS A 96 -7.12 -7.50 -4.98
CA HIS A 96 -7.95 -6.86 -3.96
C HIS A 96 -7.97 -5.35 -4.20
N VAL A 97 -9.15 -4.80 -4.49
CA VAL A 97 -9.34 -3.35 -4.64
C VAL A 97 -9.63 -2.76 -3.26
N PHE A 98 -8.91 -1.70 -2.90
CA PHE A 98 -9.07 -1.09 -1.59
C PHE A 98 -10.42 -0.38 -1.45
N THR A 99 -10.93 -0.35 -0.22
CA THR A 99 -12.28 0.14 0.07
C THR A 99 -12.37 1.67 -0.03
N LEU A 100 -11.30 2.39 0.34
CA LEU A 100 -11.28 3.85 0.42
C LEU A 100 -10.17 4.41 -0.50
N ASN A 101 -10.56 5.22 -1.48
CA ASN A 101 -9.65 5.76 -2.53
C ASN A 101 -9.66 7.29 -2.65
N GLY A 102 -10.02 8.01 -1.58
CA GLY A 102 -10.03 9.48 -1.58
C GLY A 102 -11.42 10.07 -1.72
N TYR A 103 -11.52 11.31 -2.21
CA TYR A 103 -12.76 12.06 -2.29
C TYR A 103 -13.16 12.37 -3.75
N PRO A 104 -14.42 12.13 -4.17
CA PRO A 104 -14.86 12.36 -5.56
C PRO A 104 -14.82 13.84 -5.96
N TYR A 105 -15.01 14.74 -5.00
CA TYR A 105 -14.97 16.19 -5.20
C TYR A 105 -13.54 16.74 -5.25
N MET A 106 -12.52 15.94 -4.93
CA MET A 106 -11.11 16.32 -5.07
C MET A 106 -10.59 15.92 -6.46
N ILE A 107 -11.21 16.49 -7.50
CA ILE A 107 -11.01 16.09 -8.90
C ILE A 107 -9.54 16.15 -9.31
N HIS A 108 -8.81 17.18 -8.84
CA HIS A 108 -7.39 17.37 -9.15
C HIS A 108 -6.45 16.32 -8.56
N HIS A 109 -6.92 15.54 -7.58
CA HIS A 109 -6.12 14.47 -6.99
C HIS A 109 -6.29 13.16 -7.78
N CYS A 110 -7.41 12.98 -8.51
CA CYS A 110 -7.68 11.83 -9.38
C CYS A 110 -7.78 10.44 -8.71
N ASP A 111 -7.22 10.23 -7.52
CA ASP A 111 -7.14 8.93 -6.85
C ASP A 111 -8.51 8.26 -6.63
N TRP A 112 -9.59 9.04 -6.44
CA TRP A 112 -10.94 8.48 -6.26
C TRP A 112 -11.47 7.77 -7.51
N PHE A 113 -11.07 8.22 -8.70
CA PHE A 113 -11.45 7.59 -9.96
C PHE A 113 -10.62 6.33 -10.25
N CYS A 114 -9.45 6.22 -9.61
CA CYS A 114 -8.61 5.03 -9.64
C CYS A 114 -9.24 3.91 -8.80
N GLY A 115 -8.97 2.67 -9.17
CA GLY A 115 -9.24 1.52 -8.31
C GLY A 115 -7.96 1.06 -7.64
N LYS A 116 -7.39 1.88 -6.74
CA LYS A 116 -6.15 1.51 -6.02
C LYS A 116 -6.31 0.12 -5.40
N ALA A 117 -5.30 -0.71 -5.57
CA ALA A 117 -5.42 -2.14 -5.35
C ALA A 117 -4.06 -2.77 -5.01
N VAL A 118 -4.12 -4.03 -4.62
CA VAL A 118 -2.98 -4.95 -4.62
C VAL A 118 -3.28 -6.13 -5.56
N GLY A 119 -2.33 -6.46 -6.41
CA GLY A 119 -2.33 -7.66 -7.23
C GLY A 119 -1.40 -8.72 -6.64
N LEU A 120 -1.85 -9.97 -6.56
CA LEU A 120 -1.05 -11.14 -6.16
C LEU A 120 -0.76 -12.02 -7.38
N LEU A 121 0.46 -12.54 -7.44
CA LEU A 121 0.94 -13.58 -8.34
C LEU A 121 1.49 -14.75 -7.54
N VAL A 122 1.11 -15.96 -7.92
CA VAL A 122 1.71 -17.20 -7.38
C VAL A 122 2.61 -17.82 -8.45
N LEU A 123 3.87 -18.06 -8.08
CA LEU A 123 4.92 -18.58 -8.95
C LEU A 123 5.56 -19.81 -8.32
N HIS A 124 5.83 -20.84 -9.12
CA HIS A 124 6.57 -22.03 -8.67
C HIS A 124 8.00 -21.99 -9.22
N LEU A 125 8.97 -21.70 -8.34
CA LEU A 125 10.36 -21.48 -8.71
C LEU A 125 11.27 -22.46 -7.96
N SER A 126 11.95 -23.35 -8.68
CA SER A 126 12.89 -24.31 -8.08
C SER A 126 12.30 -25.13 -6.91
N GLY A 127 11.02 -25.50 -6.99
CA GLY A 127 10.30 -26.24 -5.94
C GLY A 127 9.80 -25.38 -4.77
N LEU A 128 9.94 -24.06 -4.84
CA LEU A 128 9.37 -23.11 -3.89
C LEU A 128 8.13 -22.40 -4.45
N VAL A 129 7.19 -22.08 -3.57
CA VAL A 129 6.05 -21.21 -3.86
C VAL A 129 6.40 -19.76 -3.50
N LEU A 130 6.49 -18.90 -4.51
CA LEU A 130 6.66 -17.46 -4.35
C LEU A 130 5.32 -16.77 -4.55
N ASN A 131 4.85 -16.05 -3.53
CA ASN A 131 3.78 -15.08 -3.66
C ASN A 131 4.39 -13.69 -3.84
N ALA A 132 4.22 -13.11 -5.02
CA ALA A 132 4.64 -11.75 -5.34
C ALA A 132 3.42 -10.82 -5.39
N TYR A 133 3.53 -9.65 -4.76
CA TYR A 133 2.48 -8.65 -4.67
C TYR A 133 2.96 -7.34 -5.30
N VAL A 134 2.12 -6.71 -6.10
CA VAL A 134 2.30 -5.35 -6.63
C VAL A 134 1.19 -4.46 -6.08
N THR A 135 1.52 -3.25 -5.63
CA THR A 135 0.52 -2.34 -5.05
C THR A 135 0.86 -0.89 -5.33
N HIS A 136 -0.17 -0.05 -5.37
CA HIS A 136 -0.03 1.40 -5.34
C HIS A 136 -1.06 1.96 -4.38
N LEU A 137 -0.62 2.52 -3.25
CA LEU A 137 -1.51 3.11 -2.26
C LEU A 137 -1.91 4.54 -2.66
N HIS A 138 -2.88 5.10 -1.96
CA HIS A 138 -3.36 6.46 -2.18
C HIS A 138 -2.24 7.47 -1.98
N ALA A 139 -2.17 8.51 -2.81
CA ALA A 139 -1.09 9.50 -2.74
C ALA A 139 -1.20 10.42 -1.50
N GLU A 140 -0.05 10.92 -1.05
CA GLU A 140 0.04 12.01 -0.07
C GLU A 140 0.22 13.35 -0.80
N TYR A 141 -0.81 14.20 -0.78
CA TYR A 141 -0.77 15.50 -1.49
C TYR A 141 -0.25 16.65 -0.62
N ASN A 142 -0.32 16.51 0.71
CA ASN A 142 0.11 17.54 1.64
C ASN A 142 0.49 16.94 3.00
N ARG A 143 1.79 16.90 3.29
CA ARG A 143 2.32 16.35 4.54
C ARG A 143 1.86 17.06 5.81
N GLN A 144 1.68 18.38 5.75
CA GLN A 144 1.28 19.19 6.92
C GLN A 144 -0.22 19.08 7.21
N LYS A 145 -1.02 18.86 6.18
CA LYS A 145 -2.48 18.74 6.27
C LYS A 145 -2.96 17.58 5.43
N ASP A 146 -2.71 16.39 5.93
CA ASP A 146 -3.06 15.18 5.22
C ASP A 146 -4.48 14.72 5.54
N ILE A 147 -5.42 15.13 4.70
CA ILE A 147 -6.83 14.75 4.81
C ILE A 147 -7.11 13.29 4.40
N TYR A 148 -6.08 12.57 3.93
CA TYR A 148 -6.19 11.19 3.43
C TYR A 148 -5.50 10.18 4.34
N LEU A 149 -4.97 10.60 5.50
CA LEU A 149 -4.23 9.72 6.40
C LEU A 149 -5.06 8.48 6.79
N ALA A 150 -6.31 8.67 7.22
CA ALA A 150 -7.20 7.58 7.58
C ALA A 150 -7.46 6.61 6.40
N HIS A 151 -7.56 7.14 5.17
CA HIS A 151 -7.67 6.31 3.96
C HIS A 151 -6.39 5.49 3.75
N ARG A 152 -5.20 6.11 3.82
CA ARG A 152 -3.92 5.41 3.66
C ARG A 152 -3.70 4.36 4.75
N VAL A 153 -4.08 4.63 6.00
CA VAL A 153 -4.02 3.65 7.09
C VAL A 153 -4.98 2.48 6.84
N ALA A 154 -6.20 2.75 6.38
CA ALA A 154 -7.15 1.69 6.01
C ALA A 154 -6.62 0.83 4.86
N GLN A 155 -6.07 1.43 3.80
CA GLN A 155 -5.48 0.69 2.69
C GLN A 155 -4.26 -0.13 3.13
N ALA A 156 -3.38 0.43 3.97
CA ALA A 156 -2.24 -0.30 4.52
C ALA A 156 -2.69 -1.49 5.37
N TRP A 157 -3.76 -1.35 6.14
CA TRP A 157 -4.37 -2.45 6.91
C TRP A 157 -4.96 -3.52 6.00
N GLU A 158 -5.74 -3.13 4.98
CA GLU A 158 -6.29 -4.06 3.98
C GLU A 158 -5.17 -4.83 3.26
N LEU A 159 -4.10 -4.15 2.84
CA LEU A 159 -2.91 -4.75 2.23
C LEU A 159 -2.25 -5.77 3.17
N ALA A 160 -2.03 -5.38 4.43
CA ALA A 160 -1.39 -6.23 5.43
C ALA A 160 -2.21 -7.49 5.71
N GLN A 161 -3.53 -7.34 5.84
CA GLN A 161 -4.47 -8.45 5.99
C GLN A 161 -4.49 -9.34 4.75
N PHE A 162 -4.54 -8.76 3.56
CA PHE A 162 -4.53 -9.51 2.31
C PHE A 162 -3.29 -10.39 2.19
N ILE A 163 -2.11 -9.82 2.42
CA ILE A 163 -0.83 -10.56 2.43
C ILE A 163 -0.86 -11.65 3.50
N HIS A 164 -1.28 -11.34 4.73
CA HIS A 164 -1.33 -12.30 5.83
C HIS A 164 -2.19 -13.53 5.49
N HIS A 165 -3.36 -13.34 4.88
CA HIS A 165 -4.28 -14.43 4.58
C HIS A 165 -3.84 -15.25 3.35
N THR A 166 -3.35 -14.58 2.32
CA THR A 166 -3.01 -15.23 1.04
C THR A 166 -1.62 -15.85 1.02
N SER A 167 -0.70 -15.41 1.88
CA SER A 167 0.67 -15.96 1.96
C SER A 167 0.82 -17.24 2.79
N LYS A 168 -0.25 -17.79 3.37
CA LYS A 168 -0.17 -18.96 4.28
C LYS A 168 0.45 -20.22 3.65
N LYS A 169 0.41 -20.35 2.33
CA LYS A 169 0.99 -21.47 1.57
C LYS A 169 2.26 -21.09 0.80
N ALA A 170 2.73 -19.86 0.94
CA ALA A 170 3.91 -19.38 0.23
C ALA A 170 5.17 -19.69 1.04
N ASP A 171 6.23 -20.15 0.37
CA ASP A 171 7.55 -20.28 0.97
C ASP A 171 8.27 -18.94 1.06
N VAL A 172 8.03 -18.07 0.06
CA VAL A 172 8.60 -16.74 -0.06
C VAL A 172 7.49 -15.74 -0.36
N VAL A 173 7.53 -14.60 0.32
CA VAL A 173 6.60 -13.49 0.13
C VAL A 173 7.41 -12.29 -0.32
N LEU A 174 6.98 -11.67 -1.41
CA LEU A 174 7.60 -10.48 -2.00
C LEU A 174 6.53 -9.43 -2.22
N LEU A 175 6.65 -8.26 -1.61
CA LEU A 175 5.80 -7.10 -1.89
C LEU A 175 6.65 -6.05 -2.59
N CYS A 176 6.15 -5.54 -3.70
CA CYS A 176 6.75 -4.41 -4.41
C CYS A 176 5.70 -3.33 -4.65
N GLY A 177 6.13 -2.08 -4.60
CA GLY A 177 5.38 -0.98 -5.17
C GLY A 177 5.48 0.34 -4.43
N ASP A 178 4.69 1.29 -4.92
CA ASP A 178 4.58 2.64 -4.39
C ASP A 178 3.58 2.65 -3.22
N LEU A 179 4.10 2.76 -2.01
CA LEU A 179 3.28 2.80 -0.80
C LEU A 179 2.79 4.21 -0.49
N ASN A 180 3.28 5.27 -1.15
CA ASN A 180 2.97 6.66 -0.81
C ASN A 180 3.10 6.96 0.70
N LEU A 181 4.01 6.26 1.36
CA LEU A 181 4.25 6.30 2.80
C LEU A 181 5.75 6.33 3.04
N HIS A 182 6.20 7.28 3.86
CA HIS A 182 7.59 7.32 4.31
C HIS A 182 7.89 6.15 5.25
N PRO A 183 9.17 5.77 5.45
CA PRO A 183 9.53 4.58 6.22
C PRO A 183 9.04 4.56 7.68
N LYS A 184 8.84 5.75 8.29
CA LYS A 184 8.38 5.91 9.67
C LYS A 184 6.87 6.12 9.80
N ASP A 185 6.16 6.23 8.68
CA ASP A 185 4.73 6.49 8.68
C ASP A 185 3.95 5.33 9.27
N LEU A 186 2.81 5.67 9.86
CA LEU A 186 1.94 4.72 10.54
C LEU A 186 1.56 3.54 9.65
N GLY A 187 1.15 3.79 8.40
CA GLY A 187 0.81 2.72 7.47
C GLY A 187 1.98 1.78 7.14
N CYS A 188 3.20 2.31 6.99
CA CYS A 188 4.39 1.51 6.69
C CYS A 188 4.79 0.65 7.89
N ARG A 189 4.78 1.24 9.10
CA ARG A 189 4.99 0.49 10.35
C ARG A 189 3.92 -0.59 10.53
N LEU A 190 2.64 -0.25 10.37
CA LEU A 190 1.52 -1.18 10.53
C LEU A 190 1.68 -2.37 9.60
N LEU A 191 1.97 -2.12 8.32
CA LEU A 191 2.19 -3.16 7.32
C LEU A 191 3.35 -4.07 7.71
N LYS A 192 4.51 -3.52 8.08
CA LYS A 192 5.71 -4.30 8.40
C LYS A 192 5.55 -5.10 9.68
N GLU A 193 5.03 -4.51 10.75
CA GLU A 193 4.80 -5.20 12.03
C GLU A 193 3.77 -6.33 11.89
N TRP A 194 2.71 -6.13 11.11
CA TRP A 194 1.68 -7.15 10.90
C TRP A 194 2.16 -8.30 10.01
N THR A 195 2.91 -7.97 8.95
CA THR A 195 3.32 -8.98 7.95
C THR A 195 4.67 -9.61 8.26
N GLY A 196 5.52 -8.99 9.07
CA GLY A 196 6.91 -9.40 9.29
C GLY A 196 7.79 -9.27 8.03
N LEU A 197 7.42 -8.39 7.09
CA LEU A 197 8.20 -8.16 5.89
C LEU A 197 9.43 -7.28 6.18
N HIS A 198 10.58 -7.70 5.68
CA HIS A 198 11.85 -6.99 5.77
C HIS A 198 12.05 -6.09 4.55
N ASP A 199 12.71 -4.95 4.77
CA ASP A 199 12.96 -3.95 3.74
C ASP A 199 14.30 -4.22 3.03
N ALA A 200 14.26 -4.48 1.71
CA ALA A 200 15.46 -4.82 0.95
C ALA A 200 16.53 -3.73 0.94
N TYR A 201 16.13 -2.47 1.06
CA TYR A 201 17.06 -1.35 1.19
C TYR A 201 17.83 -1.41 2.51
N LEU A 202 17.12 -1.68 3.63
CA LEU A 202 17.73 -1.73 4.95
C LEU A 202 18.58 -3.00 5.17
N GLU A 203 18.21 -4.11 4.51
CA GLU A 203 18.88 -5.40 4.66
C GLU A 203 20.12 -5.57 3.76
N THR A 204 20.25 -4.78 2.69
CA THR A 204 21.38 -4.94 1.77
C THR A 204 22.69 -4.40 2.37
N ARG A 205 23.80 -5.06 2.04
CA ARG A 205 25.16 -4.52 2.31
C ARG A 205 25.83 -3.94 1.07
N ASP A 206 25.25 -4.18 -0.11
CA ASP A 206 25.70 -3.63 -1.40
C ASP A 206 24.56 -2.78 -1.96
N PHE A 207 24.50 -1.54 -1.49
CA PHE A 207 23.56 -0.52 -1.97
C PHE A 207 24.25 0.40 -2.97
N LYS A 208 23.61 0.65 -4.12
CA LYS A 208 24.04 1.65 -5.10
C LYS A 208 22.84 2.44 -5.61
N GLY A 209 22.74 3.70 -5.26
CA GLY A 209 21.58 4.49 -5.64
C GLY A 209 21.53 5.83 -4.94
N SER A 210 20.32 6.38 -4.88
CA SER A 210 20.01 7.66 -4.27
C SER A 210 20.26 7.62 -2.76
N GLU A 211 20.63 8.77 -2.20
CA GLU A 211 20.79 8.92 -0.75
C GLU A 211 19.50 8.52 -0.02
N GLU A 212 19.67 7.90 1.15
CA GLU A 212 18.57 7.39 2.00
C GLU A 212 17.59 6.42 1.29
N GLY A 213 17.95 5.92 0.10
CA GLY A 213 17.08 5.09 -0.71
C GLY A 213 15.89 5.86 -1.29
N CYS A 214 15.99 7.18 -1.43
CA CYS A 214 14.92 8.03 -1.96
C CYS A 214 14.59 7.69 -3.41
N THR A 215 13.29 7.75 -3.72
CA THR A 215 12.71 7.34 -4.99
C THR A 215 12.06 8.49 -5.74
N MET A 216 11.85 9.64 -5.10
CA MET A 216 11.66 10.91 -5.79
C MET A 216 12.81 11.83 -5.40
N VAL A 217 13.69 12.18 -6.34
CA VAL A 217 14.93 12.91 -6.03
C VAL A 217 15.02 14.25 -6.76
N PRO A 218 15.67 15.27 -6.17
CA PRO A 218 15.82 16.60 -6.81
C PRO A 218 16.51 16.57 -8.18
N LYS A 219 17.38 15.58 -8.41
CA LYS A 219 18.10 15.40 -9.68
C LYS A 219 17.20 14.92 -10.81
N ASN A 220 16.04 14.33 -10.49
CA ASN A 220 15.10 13.85 -11.48
C ASN A 220 14.34 15.04 -12.10
N CYS A 221 14.47 15.20 -13.42
CA CYS A 221 13.91 16.36 -14.12
C CYS A 221 12.37 16.38 -14.20
N TYR A 222 11.69 15.30 -13.80
CA TYR A 222 10.22 15.24 -13.74
C TYR A 222 9.66 15.58 -12.36
N VAL A 223 10.48 15.50 -11.31
CA VAL A 223 10.07 15.85 -9.94
C VAL A 223 10.01 17.37 -9.78
N LYS A 224 8.88 17.90 -9.32
CA LYS A 224 8.81 19.34 -9.00
C LYS A 224 9.44 19.56 -7.64
N HIS A 225 10.37 20.52 -7.54
CA HIS A 225 11.07 20.81 -6.29
C HIS A 225 10.12 21.20 -5.13
N GLN A 226 8.94 21.75 -5.45
CA GLN A 226 7.91 22.08 -4.48
C GLN A 226 7.30 20.83 -3.82
N GLU A 227 7.25 19.70 -4.53
CA GLU A 227 6.68 18.43 -4.05
C GLU A 227 7.62 17.73 -3.06
N LEU A 228 8.92 18.02 -3.13
CA LEU A 228 9.90 17.51 -2.16
C LEU A 228 9.72 18.11 -0.76
N GLY A 229 9.03 19.25 -0.65
CA GLY A 229 8.69 19.89 0.62
C GLY A 229 9.90 19.99 1.57
N PRO A 230 9.84 19.42 2.79
CA PRO A 230 10.92 19.48 3.76
C PRO A 230 12.05 18.46 3.54
N PHE A 231 12.03 17.70 2.44
CA PHE A 231 12.96 16.58 2.19
C PHE A 231 13.99 16.93 1.10
N PRO A 232 15.10 17.63 1.44
CA PRO A 232 16.06 18.13 0.45
C PRO A 232 16.81 17.02 -0.30
N LEU A 233 16.93 15.83 0.29
CA LEU A 233 17.58 14.67 -0.33
C LEU A 233 16.63 13.85 -1.20
N GLY A 234 15.33 14.14 -1.17
CA GLY A 234 14.29 13.38 -1.83
C GLY A 234 13.35 12.66 -0.87
N ILE A 235 12.35 12.01 -1.44
CA ILE A 235 11.30 11.28 -0.73
C ILE A 235 11.45 9.79 -1.04
N ARG A 236 11.29 8.92 -0.02
CA ARG A 236 11.29 7.47 -0.17
C ARG A 236 9.88 6.92 0.06
N ILE A 237 9.24 6.46 -1.02
CA ILE A 237 7.87 5.93 -0.99
C ILE A 237 7.68 4.62 -1.77
N ASP A 238 8.67 4.20 -2.56
CA ASP A 238 8.66 2.90 -3.24
C ASP A 238 9.49 1.86 -2.47
N TYR A 239 9.02 0.62 -2.46
CA TYR A 239 9.61 -0.45 -1.65
C TYR A 239 9.69 -1.78 -2.38
N ILE A 240 10.72 -2.56 -2.02
CA ILE A 240 10.76 -4.01 -2.23
C ILE A 240 10.90 -4.63 -0.84
N LEU A 241 9.83 -5.25 -0.37
CA LEU A 241 9.77 -5.90 0.94
C LEU A 241 9.67 -7.43 0.76
N TYR A 242 10.30 -8.20 1.63
CA TYR A 242 10.29 -9.66 1.52
C TYR A 242 10.33 -10.38 2.86
N LYS A 243 9.91 -11.64 2.86
CA LYS A 243 10.18 -12.61 3.92
C LYS A 243 10.18 -14.02 3.34
N ALA A 244 10.71 -14.97 4.10
CA ALA A 244 10.56 -16.39 3.83
C ALA A 244 10.00 -17.09 5.08
N VAL A 245 9.37 -18.23 4.88
CA VAL A 245 8.87 -19.07 5.98
C VAL A 245 10.01 -19.67 6.79
N SER A 246 9.69 -20.12 8.00
CA SER A 246 10.61 -20.84 8.88
C SER A 246 11.25 -22.05 8.17
N GLY A 247 12.56 -22.20 8.27
CA GLY A 247 13.34 -23.23 7.57
C GLY A 247 13.98 -22.77 6.26
N LEU A 248 13.60 -21.60 5.76
CA LEU A 248 14.28 -20.91 4.66
C LEU A 248 14.95 -19.63 5.16
N TYR A 249 16.05 -19.29 4.51
CA TYR A 249 16.77 -18.06 4.70
C TYR A 249 16.75 -17.28 3.39
N ILE A 250 16.22 -16.05 3.45
CA ILE A 250 16.23 -15.09 2.35
C ILE A 250 17.10 -13.90 2.74
N SER A 251 17.85 -13.37 1.78
CA SER A 251 18.64 -12.14 1.97
C SER A 251 18.69 -11.31 0.70
N CYS A 252 18.72 -9.99 0.84
CA CYS A 252 19.04 -9.07 -0.25
C CYS A 252 20.56 -9.01 -0.45
N LYS A 253 21.04 -9.48 -1.60
CA LYS A 253 22.47 -9.44 -1.94
C LYS A 253 22.89 -8.09 -2.48
N THR A 254 22.07 -7.51 -3.35
CA THR A 254 22.33 -6.21 -3.98
C THR A 254 21.01 -5.46 -4.06
N PHE A 255 21.02 -4.18 -3.74
CA PHE A 255 19.89 -3.29 -3.96
C PHE A 255 20.37 -2.05 -4.70
N LYS A 256 19.71 -1.70 -5.79
CA LYS A 256 20.06 -0.53 -6.58
C LYS A 256 18.85 0.35 -6.82
N THR A 257 19.08 1.66 -6.89
CA THR A 257 18.11 2.59 -7.47
C THR A 257 18.72 3.32 -8.65
N THR A 258 17.89 3.81 -9.56
CA THR A 258 18.30 4.93 -10.42
C THR A 258 18.50 6.20 -9.57
N THR A 259 19.15 7.23 -10.13
CA THR A 259 19.57 8.42 -9.38
C THR A 259 19.30 9.73 -10.12
N GLY A 260 18.08 9.90 -10.64
CA GLY A 260 17.67 11.07 -11.45
C GLY A 260 18.05 10.96 -12.92
N HIS A 261 18.53 9.79 -13.35
CA HIS A 261 18.87 9.42 -14.72
C HIS A 261 18.55 7.93 -14.89
N ASP A 262 18.33 7.50 -16.14
CA ASP A 262 18.30 6.06 -16.40
C ASP A 262 19.69 5.42 -16.13
N PRO A 263 19.80 4.08 -16.06
CA PRO A 263 21.07 3.40 -15.81
C PRO A 263 22.18 3.63 -16.85
N TYR A 264 21.88 4.27 -17.98
CA TYR A 264 22.83 4.62 -19.04
C TYR A 264 23.09 6.14 -19.11
N SER A 265 22.81 6.86 -18.02
CA SER A 265 22.96 8.32 -17.91
C SER A 265 22.07 9.12 -18.87
N GLY A 266 21.01 8.51 -19.38
CA GLY A 266 19.96 9.17 -20.14
C GLY A 266 18.88 9.81 -19.26
N PRO A 267 17.83 10.39 -19.87
CA PRO A 267 16.70 10.93 -19.12
C PRO A 267 16.04 9.85 -18.23
N PRO A 268 15.48 10.20 -17.06
CA PRO A 268 14.78 9.24 -16.19
C PRO A 268 13.71 8.42 -16.91
N PHE A 269 13.43 7.22 -16.40
CA PHE A 269 12.29 6.42 -16.84
C PHE A 269 10.96 6.92 -16.29
N SER A 270 10.97 7.63 -15.17
CA SER A 270 9.80 8.18 -14.48
C SER A 270 10.20 9.37 -13.61
N ASP A 271 9.25 10.06 -12.99
CA ASP A 271 9.50 10.94 -11.84
C ASP A 271 9.88 10.16 -10.57
N HIS A 272 9.64 8.84 -10.56
CA HIS A 272 10.18 7.91 -9.58
C HIS A 272 11.47 7.22 -10.07
N GLU A 273 12.33 6.87 -9.13
CA GLU A 273 13.52 6.06 -9.35
C GLU A 273 13.18 4.57 -9.29
N ALA A 274 13.69 3.80 -10.26
CA ALA A 274 13.46 2.37 -10.32
C ALA A 274 14.21 1.65 -9.20
N LEU A 275 13.58 0.63 -8.60
CA LEU A 275 14.20 -0.24 -7.61
C LEU A 275 14.59 -1.57 -8.21
N MET A 276 15.81 -2.03 -7.94
CA MET A 276 16.37 -3.27 -8.49
C MET A 276 17.03 -4.09 -7.38
N ALA A 277 16.42 -5.22 -7.02
CA ALA A 277 16.92 -6.10 -5.97
C ALA A 277 17.38 -7.45 -6.53
N THR A 278 18.46 -7.99 -5.96
CA THR A 278 18.81 -9.42 -6.11
C THR A 278 18.61 -10.08 -4.76
N LEU A 279 17.57 -10.91 -4.66
CA LEU A 279 17.27 -11.71 -3.48
C LEU A 279 17.85 -13.12 -3.65
N CYS A 280 18.41 -13.67 -2.58
CA CYS A 280 18.89 -15.05 -2.55
C CYS A 280 18.19 -15.83 -1.44
N VAL A 281 17.53 -16.92 -1.84
CA VAL A 281 16.82 -17.85 -0.96
C VAL A 281 17.60 -19.17 -0.91
N ARG A 282 17.79 -19.69 0.29
CA ARG A 282 18.46 -20.96 0.55
C ARG A 282 17.81 -21.64 1.76
N HIS A 283 18.09 -22.92 1.97
CA HIS A 283 17.76 -23.55 3.24
C HIS A 283 18.52 -22.88 4.39
N SER A 284 17.81 -22.64 5.49
CA SER A 284 18.47 -22.22 6.74
C SER A 284 19.37 -23.36 7.23
N PRO A 285 20.58 -23.08 7.73
CA PRO A 285 21.29 -24.03 8.56
C PRO A 285 20.39 -24.47 9.72
N PRO A 286 20.48 -25.72 10.22
CA PRO A 286 19.78 -26.09 11.45
C PRO A 286 20.29 -25.18 12.58
N GLN A 287 19.47 -24.21 12.98
CA GLN A 287 19.73 -23.42 14.17
C GLN A 287 19.22 -24.18 15.38
N HIS A 288 20.08 -24.33 16.40
CA HIS A 288 19.64 -24.58 17.76
C HIS A 288 18.75 -23.42 18.19
N ASN A 289 17.57 -23.72 18.72
CA ASN A 289 16.60 -22.73 19.19
C ASN A 289 17.32 -21.65 20.02
N PRO A 290 17.37 -20.38 19.56
CA PRO A 290 17.67 -19.32 20.49
C PRO A 290 16.50 -19.26 21.47
N SER A 291 16.78 -19.51 22.75
CA SER A 291 15.83 -19.26 23.83
C SER A 291 15.30 -17.83 23.70
N PRO A 292 13.99 -17.59 23.91
CA PRO A 292 13.46 -16.25 23.84
C PRO A 292 14.03 -15.44 25.02
N THR A 293 14.95 -14.52 24.72
CA THR A 293 15.39 -13.51 25.69
C THR A 293 14.24 -12.51 25.87
N HIS A 294 13.36 -12.80 26.82
CA HIS A 294 12.32 -11.87 27.25
C HIS A 294 12.97 -10.74 28.06
N GLY A 295 13.16 -9.59 27.43
CA GLY A 295 13.31 -8.32 28.13
C GLY A 295 11.99 -7.90 28.79
N PRO A 296 12.01 -6.93 29.73
CA PRO A 296 10.85 -6.54 30.53
C PRO A 296 9.69 -6.03 29.66
N ALA A 297 8.48 -6.11 30.22
CA ALA A 297 7.19 -5.85 29.57
C ALA A 297 6.99 -4.39 29.12
N GLU A 298 7.68 -3.97 28.07
CA GLU A 298 7.27 -2.87 27.23
C GLU A 298 6.21 -3.38 26.24
N SER A 299 5.13 -2.61 26.02
CA SER A 299 4.09 -2.98 25.07
C SER A 299 4.70 -3.33 23.71
N SER A 300 4.35 -4.50 23.15
CA SER A 300 4.97 -4.93 21.89
C SER A 300 4.86 -3.85 20.81
N PRO A 301 5.88 -3.64 19.95
CA PRO A 301 5.83 -2.65 18.86
C PRO A 301 4.55 -2.76 18.02
N LEU A 302 4.11 -3.99 17.77
CA LEU A 302 2.84 -4.30 17.12
C LEU A 302 1.61 -3.74 17.87
N THR A 303 1.57 -3.84 19.20
CA THR A 303 0.44 -3.31 20.00
C THR A 303 0.39 -1.78 19.96
N SER A 304 1.55 -1.11 19.95
CA SER A 304 1.61 0.35 19.80
C SER A 304 1.07 0.78 18.45
N VAL A 305 1.58 0.18 17.36
CA VAL A 305 1.18 0.59 16.01
C VAL A 305 -0.30 0.28 15.71
N LEU A 306 -0.83 -0.83 16.22
CA LEU A 306 -2.26 -1.16 16.11
C LEU A 306 -3.13 -0.13 16.84
N ARG A 307 -2.69 0.35 18.01
CA ARG A 307 -3.41 1.37 18.78
C ARG A 307 -3.39 2.72 18.06
N GLU A 308 -2.25 3.12 17.53
CA GLU A 308 -2.12 4.33 16.71
C GLU A 308 -3.00 4.26 15.47
N ALA A 309 -2.96 3.14 14.73
CA ALA A 309 -3.82 2.90 13.56
C ALA A 309 -5.30 2.96 13.90
N TRP A 310 -5.70 2.35 15.03
CA TRP A 310 -7.07 2.40 15.50
C TRP A 310 -7.52 3.85 15.80
N ALA A 311 -6.66 4.64 16.46
CA ALA A 311 -6.98 6.03 16.81
C ALA A 311 -7.15 6.93 15.57
N GLU A 312 -6.26 6.80 14.58
CA GLU A 312 -6.35 7.56 13.33
C GLU A 312 -7.61 7.20 12.52
N VAL A 313 -7.96 5.90 12.46
CA VAL A 313 -9.18 5.45 11.77
C VAL A 313 -10.43 5.89 12.54
N ASP A 314 -10.42 5.89 13.88
CA ASP A 314 -11.52 6.39 14.72
C ASP A 314 -11.75 7.89 14.49
N GLN A 315 -10.69 8.68 14.43
CA GLN A 315 -10.77 10.11 14.12
C GLN A 315 -11.32 10.35 12.71
N GLY A 316 -10.82 9.63 11.70
CA GLY A 316 -11.34 9.72 10.32
C GLY A 316 -12.83 9.35 10.25
N MET A 317 -13.25 8.30 10.98
CA MET A 317 -14.65 7.88 11.06
C MET A 317 -15.54 8.96 11.70
N ALA A 318 -15.07 9.60 12.77
CA ALA A 318 -15.78 10.71 13.40
C ALA A 318 -15.94 11.90 12.43
N GLN A 319 -14.90 12.21 11.67
CA GLN A 319 -14.94 13.26 10.64
C GLN A 319 -15.92 12.93 9.52
N ALA A 320 -15.94 11.69 9.02
CA ALA A 320 -16.89 11.25 8.00
C ALA A 320 -18.34 11.33 8.50
N HIS A 321 -18.62 10.90 9.73
CA HIS A 321 -19.95 11.06 10.34
C HIS A 321 -20.36 12.53 10.49
N TRP A 322 -19.42 13.39 10.87
CA TRP A 322 -19.68 14.82 10.98
C TRP A 322 -20.08 15.41 9.62
N TRP A 323 -19.33 15.11 8.55
CA TRP A 323 -19.65 15.56 7.19
C TRP A 323 -20.98 15.00 6.69
N ALA A 324 -21.27 13.72 6.93
CA ALA A 324 -22.56 13.13 6.61
C ALA A 324 -23.69 13.86 7.36
N THR A 325 -23.51 14.16 8.65
CA THR A 325 -24.54 14.87 9.43
C THR A 325 -24.79 16.28 8.88
N MET A 326 -23.73 17.03 8.58
CA MET A 326 -23.84 18.37 7.99
C MET A 326 -24.52 18.35 6.62
N ALA A 327 -24.18 17.37 5.78
CA ALA A 327 -24.82 17.17 4.49
C ALA A 327 -26.31 16.80 4.63
N GLY A 328 -26.65 15.99 5.63
CA GLY A 328 -28.03 15.64 5.97
C GLY A 328 -28.86 16.87 6.35
N TYR A 329 -28.30 17.79 7.15
CA TYR A 329 -28.95 19.07 7.46
C TYR A 329 -29.14 19.93 6.20
N ALA A 330 -28.15 19.99 5.31
CA ALA A 330 -28.28 20.71 4.05
C ALA A 330 -29.36 20.12 3.13
N VAL A 331 -29.48 18.79 3.07
CA VAL A 331 -30.59 18.11 2.37
C VAL A 331 -31.94 18.49 2.99
N GLY A 332 -32.07 18.42 4.32
CA GLY A 332 -33.29 18.80 5.02
C GLY A 332 -33.71 20.25 4.76
N LEU A 333 -32.75 21.19 4.83
CA LEU A 333 -32.99 22.60 4.51
C LEU A 333 -33.40 22.78 3.04
N GLY A 334 -32.72 22.10 2.10
CA GLY A 334 -33.07 22.14 0.68
C GLY A 334 -34.49 21.62 0.39
N LEU A 335 -34.91 20.54 1.07
CA LEU A 335 -36.27 20.00 0.96
C LEU A 335 -37.33 20.96 1.54
N LEU A 336 -37.04 21.61 2.67
CA LEU A 336 -37.91 22.63 3.25
C LEU A 336 -38.07 23.84 2.32
N LEU A 337 -36.96 24.29 1.71
CA LEU A 337 -36.98 25.37 0.71
C LEU A 337 -37.83 24.97 -0.51
N LEU A 338 -37.66 23.75 -1.04
CA LEU A 338 -38.47 23.26 -2.14
C LEU A 338 -39.96 23.20 -1.80
N ALA A 339 -40.32 22.75 -0.59
CA ALA A 339 -41.71 22.73 -0.13
C ALA A 339 -42.29 24.15 -0.03
N LEU A 340 -41.52 25.10 0.52
CA LEU A 340 -41.92 26.51 0.58
C LEU A 340 -42.10 27.12 -0.80
N LEU A 341 -41.18 26.86 -1.74
CA LEU A 341 -41.26 27.33 -3.12
C LEU A 341 -42.50 26.77 -3.83
N CYS A 342 -42.85 25.51 -3.60
CA CYS A 342 -44.08 24.91 -4.11
C CYS A 342 -45.33 25.61 -3.55
N ALA A 343 -45.35 25.89 -2.24
CA ALA A 343 -46.46 26.58 -1.59
C ALA A 343 -46.63 28.03 -2.12
N LEU A 344 -45.53 28.76 -2.29
CA LEU A 344 -45.55 30.13 -2.84
C LEU A 344 -46.01 30.15 -4.32
N ALA A 345 -45.52 29.21 -5.13
CA ALA A 345 -45.93 29.09 -6.53
C ALA A 345 -47.42 28.74 -6.66
N ALA A 346 -47.94 27.84 -5.82
CA ALA A 346 -49.35 27.46 -5.79
C ALA A 346 -50.25 28.59 -5.26
N GLY A 347 -49.76 29.39 -4.30
CA GLY A 347 -50.47 30.54 -3.75
C GLY A 347 -50.53 31.75 -4.69
N GLY A 348 -49.82 31.73 -5.83
CA GLY A 348 -49.81 32.81 -6.83
C GLY A 348 -48.95 34.03 -6.45
N TRP A 349 -48.31 34.02 -5.29
CA TRP A 349 -47.46 35.11 -4.80
C TRP A 349 -46.01 34.85 -5.21
N MET A 350 -45.36 35.83 -5.86
CA MET A 350 -43.95 35.74 -6.28
C MET A 350 -43.60 34.50 -7.13
N ARG A 351 -44.54 34.03 -7.98
CA ARG A 351 -44.39 32.81 -8.79
C ARG A 351 -43.12 32.77 -9.63
N GLU A 352 -42.73 33.89 -10.23
CA GLU A 352 -41.53 33.98 -11.07
C GLU A 352 -40.24 33.82 -10.24
N ALA A 353 -40.17 34.45 -9.07
CA ALA A 353 -39.05 34.27 -8.15
C ALA A 353 -38.97 32.85 -7.59
N ALA A 354 -40.13 32.23 -7.32
CA ALA A 354 -40.20 30.85 -6.85
C ALA A 354 -39.67 29.85 -7.91
N LEU A 355 -39.98 30.08 -9.18
CA LEU A 355 -39.46 29.27 -10.30
C LEU A 355 -37.95 29.44 -10.47
N LEU A 356 -37.41 30.66 -10.30
CA LEU A 356 -35.97 30.93 -10.37
C LEU A 356 -35.17 30.23 -9.26
N LEU A 357 -35.74 30.12 -8.05
CA LEU A 357 -35.10 29.46 -6.91
C LEU A 357 -35.30 27.95 -6.86
N TRP A 358 -36.16 27.39 -7.71
CA TRP A 358 -36.44 25.96 -7.75
C TRP A 358 -35.20 25.16 -8.19
N THR A 359 -34.60 25.54 -9.31
CA THR A 359 -33.41 24.87 -9.88
C THR A 359 -32.22 24.83 -8.90
N PRO A 360 -31.77 25.94 -8.28
CA PRO A 360 -30.68 25.89 -7.31
C PRO A 360 -31.04 25.07 -6.06
N SER A 361 -32.31 25.05 -5.64
CA SER A 361 -32.76 24.23 -4.51
C SER A 361 -32.72 22.74 -4.82
N ILE A 362 -33.10 22.31 -6.03
CA ILE A 362 -32.88 20.94 -6.50
C ILE A 362 -31.39 20.61 -6.52
N GLY A 363 -30.57 21.50 -7.09
CA GLY A 363 -29.12 21.33 -7.16
C GLY A 363 -28.50 21.14 -5.77
N LEU A 364 -28.94 21.91 -4.78
CA LEU A 364 -28.53 21.78 -3.38
C LEU A 364 -28.91 20.40 -2.82
N VAL A 365 -30.16 19.96 -2.99
CA VAL A 365 -30.63 18.66 -2.48
C VAL A 365 -29.85 17.50 -3.11
N LEU A 366 -29.67 17.52 -4.43
CA LEU A 366 -28.94 16.45 -5.14
C LEU A 366 -27.45 16.45 -4.78
N GLY A 367 -26.81 17.63 -4.77
CA GLY A 367 -25.39 17.75 -4.42
C GLY A 367 -25.11 17.35 -2.98
N ALA A 368 -25.88 17.87 -2.02
CA ALA A 368 -25.77 17.50 -0.61
C ALA A 368 -26.13 16.04 -0.37
N GLY A 369 -27.10 15.48 -1.12
CA GLY A 369 -27.46 14.07 -1.07
C GLY A 369 -26.34 13.15 -1.54
N ALA A 370 -25.68 13.47 -2.66
CA ALA A 370 -24.51 12.73 -3.14
C ALA A 370 -23.35 12.79 -2.14
N PHE A 371 -23.08 13.98 -1.58
CA PHE A 371 -22.05 14.20 -0.57
C PHE A 371 -22.36 13.42 0.73
N TYR A 372 -23.63 13.41 1.17
CA TYR A 372 -24.12 12.60 2.29
C TYR A 372 -23.85 11.11 2.07
N LEU A 373 -24.29 10.56 0.94
CA LEU A 373 -24.14 9.14 0.63
C LEU A 373 -22.67 8.72 0.58
N PHE A 374 -21.81 9.57 0.00
CA PHE A 374 -20.38 9.34 -0.04
C PHE A 374 -19.79 9.23 1.39
N HIS A 375 -20.04 10.21 2.26
CA HIS A 375 -19.48 10.19 3.62
C HIS A 375 -20.09 9.10 4.51
N VAL A 376 -21.33 8.67 4.25
CA VAL A 376 -21.90 7.46 4.87
C VAL A 376 -21.13 6.20 4.45
N GLN A 377 -20.77 6.09 3.17
CA GLN A 377 -19.97 4.97 2.67
C GLN A 377 -18.53 5.00 3.22
N GLU A 378 -17.92 6.18 3.27
CA GLU A 378 -16.61 6.40 3.90
C GLU A 378 -16.62 5.96 5.36
N ALA A 379 -17.58 6.44 6.15
CA ALA A 379 -17.74 6.07 7.55
C ALA A 379 -17.91 4.56 7.73
N LYS A 380 -18.66 3.89 6.86
CA LYS A 380 -18.80 2.42 6.86
C LYS A 380 -17.47 1.71 6.59
N GLY A 381 -16.69 2.19 5.61
CA GLY A 381 -15.37 1.66 5.30
C GLY A 381 -14.40 1.78 6.48
N LEU A 382 -14.35 2.97 7.10
CA LEU A 382 -13.52 3.22 8.29
C LEU A 382 -14.01 2.41 9.51
N CYS A 383 -15.34 2.28 9.69
CA CYS A 383 -15.92 1.47 10.76
C CYS A 383 -15.50 0.00 10.66
N LYS A 384 -15.50 -0.58 9.45
CA LYS A 384 -14.99 -1.93 9.20
C LYS A 384 -13.54 -2.06 9.63
N THR A 385 -12.65 -1.20 9.12
CA THR A 385 -11.21 -1.21 9.46
C THR A 385 -10.98 -1.07 10.96
N ARG A 386 -11.71 -0.15 11.60
CA ARG A 386 -11.65 0.08 13.05
C ARG A 386 -12.04 -1.17 13.84
N ALA A 387 -13.12 -1.84 13.47
CA ALA A 387 -13.60 -3.05 14.14
C ALA A 387 -12.59 -4.19 14.02
N GLU A 388 -11.97 -4.35 12.85
CA GLU A 388 -10.91 -5.34 12.62
C GLU A 388 -9.67 -5.04 13.47
N LEU A 389 -9.19 -3.80 13.47
CA LEU A 389 -8.07 -3.35 14.30
C LEU A 389 -8.35 -3.57 15.80
N GLN A 390 -9.56 -3.23 16.25
CA GLN A 390 -9.98 -3.43 17.64
C GLN A 390 -9.97 -4.92 18.03
N HIS A 391 -10.49 -5.78 17.16
CA HIS A 391 -10.47 -7.23 17.39
C HIS A 391 -9.05 -7.77 17.52
N VAL A 392 -8.17 -7.37 16.59
CA VAL A 392 -6.76 -7.79 16.61
C VAL A 392 -6.03 -7.26 17.83
N LEU A 393 -6.27 -6.00 18.22
CA LEU A 393 -5.69 -5.39 19.41
C LEU A 393 -6.13 -6.12 20.70
N GLY A 394 -7.39 -6.57 20.77
CA GLY A 394 -7.90 -7.39 21.86
C GLY A 394 -7.12 -8.69 22.00
N ARG A 395 -6.99 -9.46 20.91
CA ARG A 395 -6.21 -10.72 20.91
C ARG A 395 -4.74 -10.52 21.25
N ALA A 396 -4.14 -9.42 20.79
CA ALA A 396 -2.73 -9.12 21.07
C ALA A 396 -2.49 -8.85 22.57
N ARG A 397 -3.46 -8.25 23.26
CA ARG A 397 -3.41 -8.03 24.72
C ARG A 397 -3.61 -9.34 25.49
N GLU A 398 -4.62 -10.13 25.12
CA GLU A 398 -4.87 -11.45 25.73
C GLU A 398 -3.63 -12.36 25.64
N ALA A 399 -2.94 -12.36 24.49
CA ALA A 399 -1.70 -13.13 24.33
C ALA A 399 -0.54 -12.62 25.20
N GLN A 400 -0.48 -11.31 25.49
CA GLN A 400 0.51 -10.74 26.42
C GLN A 400 0.21 -11.13 27.86
N ASP A 401 -1.07 -11.07 28.26
CA ASP A 401 -1.52 -11.40 29.61
C ASP A 401 -1.28 -12.90 29.91
N LEU A 402 -1.62 -13.79 28.98
CA LEU A 402 -1.36 -15.23 29.10
C LEU A 402 0.14 -15.56 29.16
N GLY A 403 0.98 -14.85 28.39
CA GLY A 403 2.44 -15.01 28.46
C GLY A 403 3.02 -14.58 29.81
N SER A 404 2.42 -13.57 30.44
CA SER A 404 2.79 -13.08 31.77
C SER A 404 2.32 -14.03 32.90
N GLU A 405 1.12 -14.61 32.78
CA GLU A 405 0.56 -15.57 33.75
C GLU A 405 1.26 -16.94 33.76
N SER A 406 1.99 -17.30 32.71
CA SER A 406 2.81 -18.54 32.70
C SER A 406 4.16 -18.44 33.44
N GLN A 407 4.53 -17.27 33.97
CA GLN A 407 5.78 -17.05 34.72
C GLN A 407 5.75 -17.39 36.23
N PRO A 408 4.64 -17.35 36.99
CA PRO A 408 4.67 -17.64 38.43
C PRO A 408 4.87 -19.13 38.76
N ALA A 409 4.46 -20.04 37.86
CA ALA A 409 4.50 -21.48 38.13
C ALA A 409 5.90 -22.11 38.04
N LEU A 410 6.83 -21.48 37.31
CA LEU A 410 8.21 -21.94 37.17
C LEU A 410 9.11 -21.51 38.34
N LEU A 411 8.75 -20.45 39.06
CA LEU A 411 9.50 -19.98 40.24
C LEU A 411 9.16 -20.77 41.52
N LEU A 412 7.97 -21.34 41.63
CA LEU A 412 7.57 -22.16 42.79
C LEU A 412 8.11 -23.61 42.74
N GLY A 413 8.24 -24.20 41.54
CA GLY A 413 8.80 -25.55 41.39
C GLY A 413 10.32 -25.63 41.58
N GLN A 414 11.03 -24.50 41.49
CA GLN A 414 12.48 -24.43 41.67
C GLN A 414 12.84 -24.18 43.15
N GLN A 415 11.96 -23.54 43.91
CA GLN A 415 12.18 -23.24 45.33
C GLN A 415 11.89 -24.44 46.27
N GLU A 416 11.07 -25.41 45.84
CA GLU A 416 10.85 -26.66 46.57
C GLU A 416 11.95 -27.71 46.34
N ARG A 417 12.69 -27.62 45.22
CA ARG A 417 13.79 -28.56 44.93
C ARG A 417 15.07 -28.23 45.69
N ASP A 418 15.38 -26.93 45.85
CA ASP A 418 16.55 -26.48 46.61
C ASP A 418 16.40 -26.65 48.13
N ARG A 419 15.17 -26.82 48.64
CA ARG A 419 14.93 -27.11 50.08
C ARG A 419 15.01 -28.59 50.47
N ALA A 420 15.04 -29.49 49.50
CA ALA A 420 15.13 -30.94 49.75
C ALA A 420 16.57 -31.48 49.70
N GLU A 421 17.55 -30.68 49.28
CA GLU A 421 18.97 -31.06 49.24
C GLU A 421 19.81 -30.52 50.42
N GLU A 422 19.19 -29.83 51.39
CA GLU A 422 19.86 -29.33 52.62
C GLU A 422 19.33 -29.95 53.94
N GLN A 423 18.80 -31.19 53.91
CA GLN A 423 18.53 -31.95 55.15
C GLN A 423 19.16 -33.35 55.15
#